data_AF-A0A645J5W0-F1
#
_entry.id   AF-A0A645J5W0-F1
#
_cell.length_a   1.000
_cell.length_b   1.000
_cell.length_c   1.000
_cell.angle_alpha   90.00
_cell.angle_beta   90.00
_cell.angle_gamma   90.00
#
_symmetry.space_group_name_H-M   'P 1'
#
loop_
_entity.id
_entity.type
_entity.pdbx_description
1 polymer ?
#
loop_
_entity_poly.entity_id
_entity_poly.type
_entity_poly.pdbx_seq_one_letter_code
_entity_poly.pdbx_strand_id
1 'polypeptide(L)' 'MGGLDAIAFTGGIGENSAEVRAFVMQKLAFLGMVPSSKPAPRGEICCITAPESKVAAWVIPANEELGIARLTASAIM' A
#
# COMPACT_ATOMS: atom_id res chain seq x y z
N MET A 1 5.43 -12.70 -12.98
CA MET A 1 5.81 -11.64 -12.02
C MET A 1 7.28 -11.71 -11.62
N GLY A 2 7.94 -12.86 -11.43
CA GLY A 2 9.42 -12.97 -11.38
C GLY A 2 10.14 -12.24 -10.23
N GLY A 3 9.41 -11.50 -9.40
CA GLY A 3 9.89 -10.65 -8.31
C GLY A 3 8.72 -9.84 -7.74
N LEU A 4 9.04 -8.94 -6.81
CA LEU A 4 8.08 -8.04 -6.16
C LEU A 4 8.72 -6.66 -6.00
N ASP A 5 8.17 -5.65 -6.66
CA ASP A 5 8.68 -4.27 -6.53
C ASP A 5 8.04 -3.56 -5.33
N ALA A 6 6.73 -3.76 -5.13
CA ALA A 6 5.98 -3.09 -4.08
C ALA A 6 4.71 -3.82 -3.64
N ILE A 7 4.22 -3.43 -2.46
CA ILE A 7 2.91 -3.83 -1.91
C ILE A 7 2.10 -2.58 -1.60
N ALA A 8 0.81 -2.59 -1.94
CA ALA A 8 -0.13 -1.55 -1.57
C ALA A 8 -1.11 -2.05 -0.49
N PHE A 9 -1.17 -1.34 0.63
CA PHE A 9 -2.20 -1.45 1.64
C PHE A 9 -3.30 -0.43 1.33
N THR A 10 -4.52 -0.92 1.13
CA THR A 10 -5.70 -0.11 0.80
C THR A 10 -6.93 -0.67 1.51
N GLY A 11 -8.06 0.03 1.44
CA GLY A 11 -9.31 -0.32 2.10
C GLY A 11 -9.24 -0.14 3.62
N GLY A 12 -10.35 -0.44 4.30
CA GLY A 12 -10.52 -0.16 5.73
C GLY A 12 -9.37 -0.65 6.61
N ILE A 13 -9.03 -1.95 6.54
CA ILE A 13 -7.97 -2.54 7.38
C ILE A 13 -6.57 -2.09 6.92
N GLY A 14 -6.29 -2.15 5.61
CA GLY A 14 -4.97 -1.80 5.08
C GLY A 14 -4.59 -0.36 5.38
N GLU A 15 -5.52 0.57 5.24
CA GLU A 15 -5.29 2.00 5.49
C GLU A 15 -5.20 2.33 6.98
N ASN A 16 -6.07 1.75 7.81
CA ASN A 16 -6.26 2.23 9.18
C ASN A 16 -5.57 1.36 10.25
N SER A 17 -5.23 0.10 9.97
CA SER A 17 -4.58 -0.78 10.96
C SER A 17 -3.06 -0.85 10.75
N ALA A 18 -2.33 -0.01 11.49
CA ALA A 18 -0.88 -0.06 11.53
C ALA A 18 -0.35 -1.42 12.03
N GLU A 19 -1.08 -2.07 12.94
CA GLU A 19 -0.74 -3.40 13.48
C GLU A 19 -0.79 -4.48 12.41
N VAL A 20 -1.86 -4.53 11.60
CA VAL A 20 -1.98 -5.50 10.51
C VAL A 20 -0.90 -5.25 9.46
N ARG A 21 -0.62 -3.98 9.12
CA ARG A 21 0.49 -3.65 8.22
C ARG A 21 1.82 -4.16 8.78
N ALA A 22 2.12 -3.88 10.04
CA ALA A 22 3.35 -4.33 10.68
C ALA A 22 3.48 -5.87 10.67
N PHE A 23 2.39 -6.59 10.97
CA PHE A 23 2.36 -8.04 10.91
C PHE A 23 2.65 -8.59 9.51
N VAL A 24 1.99 -8.06 8.48
CA VAL A 24 2.23 -8.46 7.09
C VAL A 24 3.67 -8.13 6.68
N MET A 25 4.17 -6.94 7.04
CA MET A 25 5.53 -6.53 6.71
C MET A 25 6.58 -7.40 7.38
N GLN A 26 6.34 -7.83 8.62
CA GLN A 26 7.21 -8.77 9.33
C GLN A 26 7.27 -10.13 8.61
N LYS A 27 6.12 -10.65 8.14
CA LYS A 27 6.06 -11.92 7.40
C LYS A 27 6.79 -11.86 6.06
N LEU A 28 6.88 -10.67 5.46
CA LEU A 28 7.52 -10.44 4.17
C LEU A 28 8.94 -9.89 4.27
N ALA A 29 9.49 -9.77 5.49
CA ALA A 29 10.84 -9.26 5.72
C ALA A 29 11.92 -10.06 4.95
N PHE A 30 11.70 -11.35 4.70
CA PHE A 30 12.62 -12.19 3.91
C PHE A 30 12.79 -11.74 2.45
N LEU A 31 11.87 -10.91 1.93
CA LEU A 31 11.98 -10.29 0.61
C LEU A 31 12.86 -9.01 0.64
N GLY A 32 13.43 -8.66 1.79
CA GLY A 32 14.26 -7.45 1.96
C GLY A 32 13.45 -6.20 2.28
N MET A 33 12.30 -6.37 2.93
CA MET A 33 11.41 -5.26 3.29
C MET A 33 11.82 -4.64 4.63
N VAL A 34 12.03 -3.32 4.65
CA VAL A 34 12.49 -2.57 5.83
C VAL A 34 11.45 -1.52 6.19
N PRO A 35 10.73 -1.63 7.33
CA PRO A 35 9.73 -0.64 7.73
C PRO A 35 10.33 0.75 7.99
N SER A 36 9.59 1.79 7.64
CA SER A 36 9.88 3.18 8.02
C SER A 36 9.57 3.40 9.50
N SER A 37 10.29 4.30 10.15
CA SER A 37 9.98 4.79 11.50
C SER A 37 8.84 5.81 11.53
N LYS A 38 8.42 6.33 10.37
CA LYS A 38 7.36 7.34 10.27
C LYS A 38 5.98 6.67 10.21
N PRO A 39 4.99 7.16 10.98
CA PRO A 39 3.62 6.69 10.84
C PRO A 39 3.03 7.13 9.49
N ALA A 40 2.09 6.32 8.97
CA ALA A 40 1.33 6.71 7.79
C ALA A 40 0.22 7.71 8.20
N PRO A 41 0.17 8.91 7.62
CA PRO A 41 -0.96 9.83 7.81
C PRO A 41 -2.24 9.23 7.23
N ARG A 42 -3.38 9.55 7.85
CA ARG A 42 -4.68 9.01 7.43
C ARG A 42 -5.17 9.73 6.18
N GLY A 43 -5.63 8.97 5.18
CA GLY A 43 -6.20 9.53 3.94
C GLY A 43 -5.17 10.06 2.94
N GLU A 44 -3.88 9.80 3.15
CA GLU A 44 -2.80 10.20 2.26
C GLU A 44 -2.07 8.99 1.67
N ILE A 45 -1.56 9.15 0.44
CA ILE A 45 -0.65 8.17 -0.16
C ILE A 45 0.70 8.29 0.56
N CYS A 46 1.16 7.21 1.18
CA CYS A 46 2.36 7.23 1.99
C CYS A 46 3.22 5.97 1.79
N CYS A 47 4.51 6.16 1.52
CA CYS A 47 5.48 5.07 1.56
C CYS A 47 5.84 4.78 3.02
N ILE A 48 5.70 3.53 3.43
CA ILE A 48 5.90 3.05 4.81
C ILE A 48 7.13 2.15 4.94
N THR A 49 8.00 2.13 3.93
CA THR A 49 9.31 1.46 3.97
C THR A 49 10.46 2.48 3.97
N ALA A 50 11.58 2.09 4.56
CA ALA A 50 12.80 2.89 4.52
C ALA A 50 13.44 2.89 3.12
N PRO A 51 14.27 3.88 2.76
CA PRO A 51 14.90 3.97 1.43
C PRO A 51 15.76 2.76 1.02
N GLU A 52 16.31 2.04 2.00
CA GLU A 52 17.12 0.83 1.81
C GLU A 52 16.28 -0.44 1.57
N SER A 53 14.96 -0.36 1.69
CA SER A 53 14.05 -1.48 1.46
C SER A 53 14.09 -1.93 0.00
N LYS A 54 14.30 -3.23 -0.25
CA LYS A 54 14.29 -3.80 -1.62
C LYS A 54 12.88 -3.85 -2.21
N VAL A 55 11.88 -4.00 -1.37
CA VAL A 55 10.46 -3.98 -1.73
C VAL A 55 9.82 -2.76 -1.07
N ALA A 56 9.11 -1.94 -1.82
CA ALA A 56 8.39 -0.80 -1.24
C ALA A 56 7.05 -1.25 -0.64
N ALA A 57 6.61 -0.62 0.44
CA ALA A 57 5.23 -0.76 0.89
C ALA A 57 4.55 0.61 0.97
N TRP A 58 3.32 0.68 0.50
CA TRP A 58 2.55 1.91 0.39
C TRP A 58 1.21 1.77 1.11
N VAL A 59 0.77 2.84 1.76
CA VAL A 59 -0.65 3.04 2.08
C VAL A 59 -1.26 3.88 0.96
N ILE A 60 -2.32 3.38 0.35
CA ILE A 60 -3.03 4.05 -0.76
C ILE A 60 -4.52 4.09 -0.41
N PRO A 61 -5.07 5.28 -0.11
CA PRO A 61 -6.50 5.44 0.13
C PRO A 61 -7.31 5.00 -1.09
N ALA A 62 -8.28 4.11 -0.88
CA ALA A 62 -9.23 3.75 -1.91
C ALA A 62 -10.16 4.95 -2.22
N ASN A 63 -10.41 5.18 -3.51
CA ASN A 63 -11.48 6.05 -3.97
C ASN A 63 -12.34 5.25 -4.94
N GLU A 64 -13.33 4.58 -4.38
CA GLU A 64 -14.15 3.59 -5.07
C GLU A 64 -15.04 4.29 -6.10
N GLU A 65 -15.60 5.45 -5.77
CA GLU A 65 -16.41 6.26 -6.68
C GLU A 65 -15.62 6.71 -7.91
N LEU A 66 -14.37 7.15 -7.73
CA LEU A 66 -13.49 7.51 -8.84
C LEU A 66 -13.13 6.29 -9.69
N GLY A 67 -12.91 5.13 -9.06
CA GLY A 67 -12.69 3.86 -9.75
C GLY A 67 -13.88 3.50 -10.63
N ILE A 68 -15.09 3.55 -10.09
CA ILE A 68 -16.34 3.29 -10.81
C ILE A 68 -16.53 4.30 -11.95
N ALA A 69 -16.30 5.59 -11.70
CA ALA A 69 -16.44 6.63 -12.72
C ALA A 69 -15.49 6.41 -13.90
N ARG A 70 -14.22 6.06 -13.64
CA ARG A 70 -13.23 5.77 -14.68
C ARG A 70 -13.60 4.53 -15.49
N LEU A 71 -14.03 3.45 -14.83
CA LEU A 71 -14.47 2.22 -15.50
C LEU A 71 -15.71 2.48 -16.37
N THR A 72 -16.67 3.25 -15.85
CA THR A 72 -17.88 3.62 -16.59
C THR A 72 -17.53 4.46 -17.82
N ALA A 73 -16.70 5.49 -17.66
CA ALA A 73 -16.26 6.33 -18.77
C ALA A 73 -15.53 5.51 -19.84
N SER A 74 -14.66 4.58 -19.44
CA SER A 74 -13.95 3.69 -20.38
C SER A 74 -14.85 2.70 -21.10
N ALA A 75 -16.04 2.39 -20.56
CA ALA A 75 -16.97 1.44 -21.18
C ALA A 75 -17.89 2.10 -22.22
N ILE A 76 -17.99 3.43 -22.23
CA ILE A 76 -18.89 4.20 -23.09
C ILE A 76 -18.18 5.18 -24.05
N MET A 77 -16.84 5.26 -23.98
CA MET A 77 -15.99 5.99 -24.92
C MET A 77 -15.31 5.00 -25.87
#